data_AF-A0A7D5KSI4-F1
#
_entry.id   AF-A0A7D5KSI4-F1
#
_cell.length_a   1.000
_cell.length_b   1.000
_cell.length_c   1.000
_cell.angle_alpha   90.00
_cell.angle_beta   90.00
_cell.angle_gamma   90.00
#
_symmetry.space_group_name_H-M   'P 1'
#
loop_
_entity.id
_entity.type
_entity.pdbx_description
1 polymer ?
#
loop_
_entity_poly.entity_id
_entity_poly.type
_entity_poly.pdbx_seq_one_letter_code
_entity_poly.pdbx_strand_id
1 'polypeptide(L)'
;MRGDAVTGSAGRTNRRGRDGNDSVAGGAVSRRAVARETGRYVLESAIRGVRTALRRPTASDVAMICWTLGVGIAIGSTLVGRRLAVLATGAGLAAALTTVLLASERPLLRGLGGVVAAPVSVLVSSPLLLASVLALTSSGVGLIAGVTVWALVVAAFAAGLLSWPRFGRGGVRHGSTGTILAALGVVAVAVLPILPRADLRAHAVAAATDTLGVIEDVLVTPTGMLAVVSFAGLVAVAAMLSSRALATLPFERLVPPDRRDAVTTAVSGLRRGCSLSIRGALALGAGAVIAPIAVDRLDGPVVTPVALRTELPAPAGDALASLVVIAGVRLALVALAGIAFALLFLEWSRRILGRGPAVVVARLVAPMIGGALVAIVLVQATADSALAADIEGFLRATLEGPAPPSVLEFLTSIPPFTLVAIVLVFALVALSSLLWTVTTLRVIRLLPERAIGAALAAGAVFVLAVALAIVGRVEPAIWTTAAAFVLWDIGEYSDVIRTELGRGASTMRAELVHVGGTLLSGGVVAGGTVALYRWRAGIPMITDPVIAAVAVGSGLFVVVLVAWALRG
;
A
#
# COMPACT_ATOMS: atom_id res chain seq x y z
N MET A 1 -33.50 36.16 -21.58
CA MET A 1 -33.51 37.56 -21.11
C MET A 1 -32.87 37.64 -19.73
N ARG A 2 -31.56 37.92 -19.69
CA ARG A 2 -30.80 38.48 -18.57
C ARG A 2 -29.55 39.06 -19.23
N GLY A 3 -29.43 40.39 -19.19
CA GLY A 3 -28.41 41.15 -19.90
C GLY A 3 -27.14 41.25 -19.08
N ASP A 4 -26.02 40.89 -19.70
CA ASP A 4 -24.69 41.18 -19.18
C ASP A 4 -24.21 42.49 -19.77
N ALA A 5 -24.05 43.48 -18.89
CA ALA A 5 -23.49 44.78 -19.20
C ALA A 5 -21.97 44.67 -19.39
N VAL A 6 -21.53 44.98 -20.60
CA VAL A 6 -20.14 45.19 -20.97
C VAL A 6 -19.71 46.59 -20.55
N THR A 7 -18.80 46.69 -19.60
CA THR A 7 -17.94 47.86 -19.37
C THR A 7 -16.50 47.37 -19.58
N GLY A 8 -15.70 47.89 -20.51
CA GLY A 8 -15.56 49.28 -20.92
C GLY A 8 -14.37 49.89 -20.16
N SER A 9 -13.13 49.50 -20.51
CA SER A 9 -11.92 50.21 -20.07
C SER A 9 -10.91 50.23 -21.21
N ALA A 10 -11.05 51.25 -22.06
CA ALA A 10 -10.04 51.73 -22.96
C ALA A 10 -9.48 53.04 -22.40
N GLY A 11 -8.15 53.20 -22.45
CA GLY A 11 -7.53 54.53 -22.47
C GLY A 11 -6.45 54.81 -21.42
N ARG A 12 -5.18 54.58 -21.81
CA ARG A 12 -4.03 55.49 -21.58
C ARG A 12 -2.79 54.88 -22.25
N THR A 13 -2.53 55.19 -23.52
CA THR A 13 -1.67 56.28 -24.03
C THR A 13 -0.22 56.24 -23.54
N ASN A 14 0.67 55.98 -24.50
CA ASN A 14 1.98 56.61 -24.72
C ASN A 14 2.91 56.81 -23.52
N ARG A 15 3.98 56.00 -23.52
CA ARG A 15 5.32 56.53 -23.24
C ARG A 15 6.35 55.89 -24.16
N ARG A 16 6.57 56.57 -25.29
CA ARG A 16 7.77 56.45 -26.13
C ARG A 16 9.00 56.87 -25.33
N GLY A 17 10.12 56.23 -25.63
CA GLY A 17 11.44 56.87 -25.67
C GLY A 17 12.16 57.00 -24.35
N ARG A 18 12.96 55.98 -24.02
CA ARG A 18 14.29 56.23 -23.48
C ARG A 18 15.22 55.11 -23.91
N ASP A 19 15.84 55.34 -25.06
CA ASP A 19 17.14 54.77 -25.39
C ASP A 19 18.10 55.17 -24.26
N GLY A 20 18.50 54.18 -23.49
CA GLY A 20 19.48 54.27 -22.42
C GLY A 20 20.35 53.05 -22.55
N ASN A 21 21.43 53.24 -23.32
CA ASN A 21 22.48 52.28 -23.64
C ASN A 21 23.33 52.01 -22.39
N ASP A 22 22.71 51.61 -21.29
CA ASP A 22 23.38 51.25 -20.05
C ASP A 22 23.73 49.78 -20.12
N SER A 23 24.96 49.58 -20.59
CA SER A 23 25.90 48.56 -20.16
C SER A 23 25.30 47.21 -19.77
N VAL A 24 25.55 46.27 -20.66
CA VAL A 24 25.57 44.82 -20.49
C VAL A 24 26.58 44.42 -19.40
N ALA A 25 26.35 44.87 -18.17
CA ALA A 25 26.76 44.24 -16.93
C ALA A 25 25.53 43.50 -16.40
N GLY A 26 24.90 42.70 -17.29
CA GLY A 26 23.81 41.81 -16.99
C GLY A 26 24.33 40.74 -16.04
N GLY A 27 24.31 41.07 -14.75
CA GLY A 27 24.83 40.27 -13.67
C GLY A 27 24.38 38.84 -13.88
N ALA A 28 25.34 37.93 -13.88
CA ALA A 28 25.10 36.53 -13.71
C ALA A 28 24.39 36.36 -12.38
N VAL A 29 23.05 36.53 -12.38
CA VAL A 29 22.19 36.09 -11.29
C VAL A 29 22.52 34.63 -11.18
N SER A 30 23.33 34.34 -10.15
CA SER A 30 23.96 33.05 -9.98
C SER A 30 22.86 32.01 -10.13
N ARG A 31 23.03 31.03 -11.02
CA ARG A 31 22.06 29.93 -11.19
C ARG A 31 21.69 29.29 -9.84
N ARG A 32 22.60 29.37 -8.85
CA ARG A 32 22.38 28.97 -7.45
C ARG A 32 21.34 29.84 -6.73
N ALA A 33 21.32 31.16 -6.93
CA ALA A 33 20.33 32.07 -6.36
C ALA A 33 18.92 31.77 -6.89
N VAL A 34 18.78 31.61 -8.21
CA VAL A 34 17.49 31.24 -8.84
C VAL A 34 17.01 29.86 -8.36
N ALA A 35 17.92 28.88 -8.27
CA ALA A 35 17.58 27.54 -7.75
C ALA A 35 17.15 27.59 -6.28
N ARG A 36 17.82 28.40 -5.44
CA ARG A 36 17.49 28.56 -4.02
C ARG A 36 16.14 29.23 -3.83
N GLU A 37 15.85 30.28 -4.59
CA GLU A 37 14.58 30.99 -4.54
C GLU A 37 13.41 30.14 -5.04
N THR A 38 13.62 29.39 -6.13
CA THR A 38 12.66 28.41 -6.65
C THR A 38 12.40 27.31 -5.62
N GLY A 39 13.46 26.77 -4.99
CA GLY A 39 13.35 25.76 -3.93
C GLY A 39 12.57 26.28 -2.72
N ARG A 40 12.83 27.51 -2.29
CA ARG A 40 12.09 28.16 -1.20
C ARG A 40 10.61 28.34 -1.55
N TYR A 41 10.30 28.82 -2.77
CA TYR A 41 8.93 28.96 -3.23
C TYR A 41 8.19 27.61 -3.26
N VAL A 42 8.84 26.55 -3.77
CA VAL A 42 8.27 25.19 -3.78
C VAL A 42 8.01 24.70 -2.37
N LEU A 43 8.96 24.87 -1.46
CA LEU A 43 8.83 24.46 -0.06
C LEU A 43 7.71 25.23 0.63
N GLU A 44 7.64 26.55 0.47
CA GLU A 44 6.58 27.38 1.05
C GLU A 44 5.20 27.07 0.45
N SER A 45 5.13 26.72 -0.84
CA SER A 45 3.91 26.28 -1.51
C SER A 45 3.46 24.89 -1.04
N ALA A 46 4.40 23.97 -0.83
CA ALA A 46 4.17 22.65 -0.25
C ALA A 46 3.66 22.78 1.19
N ILE A 47 4.35 23.57 2.02
CA ILE A 47 3.97 23.87 3.41
C ILE A 47 2.59 24.53 3.44
N ARG A 48 2.30 25.50 2.55
CA ARG A 48 0.96 26.10 2.48
C ARG A 48 -0.09 25.10 2.06
N GLY A 49 0.18 24.23 1.08
CA GLY A 49 -0.75 23.18 0.66
C GLY A 49 -1.05 22.18 1.79
N VAL A 50 0.00 21.74 2.49
CA VAL A 50 -0.11 20.88 3.68
C VAL A 50 -0.86 21.60 4.79
N ARG A 51 -0.51 22.86 5.10
CA ARG A 51 -1.22 23.67 6.10
C ARG A 51 -2.68 23.89 5.74
N THR A 52 -3.02 24.15 4.49
CA THR A 52 -4.42 24.32 4.06
C THR A 52 -5.19 23.00 4.17
N ALA A 53 -4.56 21.86 3.85
CA ALA A 53 -5.14 20.54 4.07
C ALA A 53 -5.31 20.24 5.58
N LEU A 54 -4.38 20.70 6.42
CA LEU A 54 -4.38 20.52 7.88
C LEU A 54 -5.13 21.62 8.64
N ARG A 55 -5.64 22.68 8.00
CA ARG A 55 -6.19 23.87 8.69
C ARG A 55 -7.63 23.72 9.16
N ARG A 56 -8.28 22.58 8.90
CA ARG A 56 -9.62 22.27 9.40
C ARG A 56 -9.78 20.77 9.70
N PRO A 57 -8.95 20.17 10.58
CA PRO A 57 -9.26 18.85 11.06
C PRO A 57 -10.55 18.99 11.89
N THR A 58 -11.53 18.16 11.60
CA THR A 58 -12.74 18.06 12.43
C THR A 58 -12.35 17.58 13.83
N ALA A 59 -13.19 17.80 14.84
CA ALA A 59 -12.90 17.29 16.19
C ALA A 59 -12.75 15.76 16.16
N SER A 60 -13.55 15.10 15.33
CA SER A 60 -13.45 13.67 15.04
C SER A 60 -12.13 13.26 14.38
N ASP A 61 -11.60 14.04 13.42
CA ASP A 61 -10.30 13.74 12.80
C ASP A 61 -9.16 13.78 13.82
N VAL A 62 -9.15 14.79 14.70
CA VAL A 62 -8.14 14.90 15.76
C VAL A 62 -8.27 13.75 16.75
N ALA A 63 -9.49 13.46 17.21
CA ALA A 63 -9.76 12.35 18.12
C ALA A 63 -9.28 11.02 17.51
N MET A 64 -9.60 10.74 16.25
CA MET A 64 -9.18 9.55 15.53
C MET A 64 -7.67 9.44 15.41
N ILE A 65 -6.97 10.51 15.02
CA ILE A 65 -5.52 10.51 14.88
C ILE A 65 -4.87 10.27 16.25
N CYS A 66 -5.29 11.01 17.27
CA CYS A 66 -4.76 10.86 18.63
C CYS A 66 -5.02 9.45 19.19
N TRP A 67 -6.22 8.90 19.01
CA TRP A 67 -6.57 7.55 19.48
C TRP A 67 -5.83 6.47 18.71
N THR A 68 -5.76 6.55 17.38
CA THR A 68 -5.06 5.55 16.54
C THR A 68 -3.57 5.51 16.89
N LEU A 69 -2.92 6.66 16.99
CA LEU A 69 -1.51 6.75 17.33
C LEU A 69 -1.25 6.41 18.80
N GLY A 70 -2.11 6.85 19.71
CA GLY A 70 -2.01 6.57 21.14
C GLY A 70 -2.14 5.08 21.46
N VAL A 71 -3.21 4.44 20.97
CA VAL A 71 -3.41 2.99 21.12
C VAL A 71 -2.33 2.21 20.38
N GLY A 72 -2.02 2.60 19.14
CA GLY A 72 -0.96 1.97 18.37
C GLY A 72 0.38 1.98 19.12
N ILE A 73 0.83 3.14 19.60
CA ILE A 73 2.11 3.23 20.34
C ILE A 73 2.03 2.49 21.67
N ALA A 74 0.94 2.61 22.44
CA ALA A 74 0.82 1.96 23.73
C ALA A 74 0.85 0.42 23.60
N ILE A 75 0.02 -0.13 22.72
CA ILE A 75 -0.07 -1.58 22.47
C ILE A 75 1.14 -2.11 21.69
N GLY A 76 1.63 -1.36 20.71
CA GLY A 76 2.86 -1.69 20.00
C GLY A 76 4.05 -1.75 20.94
N SER A 77 4.13 -0.84 21.92
CA SER A 77 5.22 -0.83 22.90
C SER A 77 5.21 -2.05 23.81
N THR A 78 4.04 -2.64 24.10
CA THR A 78 3.95 -3.86 24.91
C THR A 78 4.27 -5.12 24.12
N LEU A 79 3.98 -5.13 22.81
CA LEU A 79 4.20 -6.29 21.93
C LEU A 79 5.61 -6.36 21.35
N VAL A 80 6.15 -5.22 20.87
CA VAL A 80 7.43 -5.19 20.13
C VAL A 80 8.45 -4.19 20.70
N GLY A 81 8.12 -3.55 21.83
CA GLY A 81 8.98 -2.57 22.48
C GLY A 81 8.82 -1.15 21.94
N ARG A 82 9.08 -0.16 22.81
CA ARG A 82 8.83 1.26 22.54
C ARG A 82 9.57 1.79 21.31
N ARG A 83 10.84 1.41 21.11
CA ARG A 83 11.66 1.91 20.00
C ARG A 83 11.08 1.49 18.64
N LEU A 84 10.73 0.20 18.49
CA LEU A 84 10.18 -0.32 17.25
C LEU A 84 8.76 0.21 17.00
N ALA A 85 7.95 0.35 18.05
CA ALA A 85 6.61 0.91 17.93
C ALA A 85 6.62 2.37 17.45
N VAL A 86 7.51 3.20 18.01
CA VAL A 86 7.70 4.60 17.58
C VAL A 86 8.25 4.66 16.15
N LEU A 87 9.21 3.81 15.81
CA LEU A 87 9.77 3.74 14.45
C LEU A 87 8.71 3.37 13.42
N ALA A 88 7.93 2.31 13.65
CA ALA A 88 6.85 1.87 12.78
C ALA A 88 5.76 2.94 12.62
N THR A 89 5.40 3.62 13.71
CA THR A 89 4.44 4.72 13.69
C THR A 89 4.97 5.90 12.85
N GLY A 90 6.22 6.29 13.06
CA GLY A 90 6.89 7.31 12.26
C GLY A 90 6.97 6.95 10.78
N ALA A 91 7.26 5.69 10.46
CA ALA A 91 7.28 5.17 9.11
C ALA A 91 5.93 5.29 8.41
N GLY A 92 4.83 4.93 9.09
CA GLY A 92 3.48 5.07 8.56
C GLY A 92 3.09 6.54 8.28
N LEU A 93 3.38 7.46 9.20
CA LEU A 93 3.15 8.90 9.00
C LEU A 93 3.98 9.47 7.85
N ALA A 94 5.24 9.04 7.72
CA ALA A 94 6.10 9.45 6.62
C ALA A 94 5.59 8.89 5.27
N ALA A 95 5.09 7.66 5.25
CA ALA A 95 4.45 7.07 4.07
C ALA A 95 3.17 7.82 3.66
N ALA A 96 2.38 8.30 4.63
CA ALA A 96 1.21 9.14 4.38
C ALA A 96 1.62 10.46 3.71
N LEU A 97 2.60 11.17 4.27
CA LEU A 97 3.13 12.41 3.68
C LEU A 97 3.64 12.19 2.26
N THR A 98 4.44 11.15 2.05
CA THR A 98 4.99 10.78 0.74
C THR A 98 3.87 10.52 -0.27
N THR A 99 2.82 9.82 0.15
CA THR A 99 1.65 9.53 -0.69
C THR A 99 0.93 10.81 -1.12
N VAL A 100 0.76 11.78 -0.21
CA VAL A 100 0.16 13.09 -0.52
C VAL A 100 0.99 13.84 -1.55
N LEU A 101 2.32 13.84 -1.41
CA LEU A 101 3.24 14.51 -2.35
C LEU A 101 3.21 13.85 -3.73
N LEU A 102 3.34 12.52 -3.80
CA LEU A 102 3.34 11.74 -5.04
C LEU A 102 1.99 11.80 -5.78
N ALA A 103 0.89 11.95 -5.07
CA ALA A 103 -0.44 12.11 -5.63
C ALA A 103 -0.79 13.57 -6.00
N SER A 104 0.15 14.50 -5.86
CA SER A 104 -0.06 15.89 -6.26
C SER A 104 -0.19 16.03 -7.78
N GLU A 105 -1.04 16.95 -8.21
CA GLU A 105 -1.21 17.29 -9.62
C GLU A 105 -0.11 18.23 -10.14
N ARG A 106 0.64 18.84 -9.22
CA ARG A 106 1.76 19.73 -9.52
C ARG A 106 3.04 18.89 -9.70
N PRO A 107 3.69 18.89 -10.89
CA PRO A 107 4.88 18.09 -11.15
C PRO A 107 5.99 18.29 -10.11
N LEU A 108 6.22 19.53 -9.66
CA LEU A 108 7.25 19.85 -8.65
C LEU A 108 7.02 19.14 -7.32
N LEU A 109 5.78 19.16 -6.80
CA LEU A 109 5.43 18.46 -5.55
C LEU A 109 5.52 16.94 -5.71
N ARG A 110 5.20 16.44 -6.90
CA ARG A 110 5.31 15.02 -7.23
C ARG A 110 6.76 14.55 -7.35
N GLY A 111 7.64 15.41 -7.90
CA GLY A 111 9.09 15.17 -7.91
C GLY A 111 9.70 15.21 -6.52
N LEU A 112 9.29 16.17 -5.68
CA LEU A 112 9.64 16.17 -4.25
C LEU A 112 9.13 14.88 -3.56
N GLY A 113 7.93 14.42 -3.91
CA GLY A 113 7.42 13.12 -3.46
C GLY A 113 8.35 11.96 -3.84
N GLY A 114 8.95 11.97 -5.03
CA GLY A 114 9.95 10.97 -5.45
C GLY A 114 11.24 11.03 -4.63
N VAL A 115 11.71 12.24 -4.30
CA VAL A 115 12.87 12.44 -3.41
C VAL A 115 12.58 11.92 -2.00
N VAL A 116 11.42 12.26 -1.44
CA VAL A 116 11.01 11.83 -0.09
C VAL A 116 10.69 10.34 -0.04
N ALA A 117 10.21 9.75 -1.13
CA ALA A 117 9.88 8.33 -1.19
C ALA A 117 11.07 7.43 -0.89
N ALA A 118 12.28 7.80 -1.31
CA ALA A 118 13.48 7.00 -1.07
C ALA A 118 13.78 6.79 0.43
N PRO A 119 14.06 7.82 1.26
CA PRO A 119 14.31 7.64 2.68
C PRO A 119 13.09 7.07 3.43
N VAL A 120 11.86 7.42 3.02
CA VAL A 120 10.64 6.87 3.63
C VAL A 120 10.48 5.39 3.31
N SER A 121 10.85 4.94 2.12
CA SER A 121 10.79 3.54 1.75
C SER A 121 11.76 2.70 2.59
N VAL A 122 12.95 3.22 2.87
CA VAL A 122 13.90 2.60 3.81
C VAL A 122 13.29 2.57 5.21
N LEU A 123 12.75 3.69 5.69
CA LEU A 123 12.11 3.79 7.00
C LEU A 123 10.93 2.82 7.17
N VAL A 124 10.14 2.57 6.11
CA VAL A 124 9.05 1.58 6.11
C VAL A 124 9.58 0.15 6.02
N SER A 125 10.66 -0.07 5.27
CA SER A 125 11.23 -1.41 5.06
C SER A 125 12.04 -1.89 6.26
N SER A 126 12.72 -1.00 7.00
CA SER A 126 13.53 -1.37 8.17
C SER A 126 12.74 -2.14 9.24
N PRO A 127 11.58 -1.67 9.74
CA PRO A 127 10.82 -2.40 10.74
C PRO A 127 10.19 -3.66 10.15
N LEU A 128 9.83 -3.68 8.86
CA LEU A 128 9.31 -4.86 8.16
C LEU A 128 10.38 -5.95 7.96
N LEU A 129 11.62 -5.56 7.65
CA LEU A 129 12.75 -6.47 7.53
C LEU A 129 13.10 -7.06 8.89
N LEU A 130 13.20 -6.24 9.93
CA LEU A 130 13.43 -6.72 11.29
C LEU A 130 12.34 -7.72 11.73
N ALA A 131 11.09 -7.36 11.48
CA ALA A 131 9.93 -8.23 11.66
C ALA A 131 10.04 -9.55 10.90
N SER A 132 10.47 -9.51 9.63
CA SER A 132 10.61 -10.70 8.78
C SER A 132 11.74 -11.59 9.26
N VAL A 133 12.89 -11.02 9.62
CA VAL A 133 14.01 -11.75 10.21
C VAL A 133 13.58 -12.44 11.49
N LEU A 134 12.87 -11.74 12.38
CA LEU A 134 12.32 -12.34 13.58
C LEU A 134 11.33 -13.46 13.25
N ALA A 135 10.44 -13.28 12.28
CA ALA A 135 9.48 -14.29 11.86
C ALA A 135 10.15 -15.55 11.27
N LEU A 136 11.28 -15.38 10.58
CA LEU A 136 12.04 -16.50 9.98
C LEU A 136 12.92 -17.23 11.00
N THR A 137 13.41 -16.52 12.03
CA THR A 137 14.37 -17.06 13.00
C THR A 137 13.75 -17.48 14.34
N SER A 138 12.54 -17.00 14.66
CA SER A 138 11.85 -17.33 15.91
C SER A 138 10.46 -17.90 15.64
N SER A 139 10.19 -19.09 16.20
CA SER A 139 8.86 -19.73 16.15
C SER A 139 7.79 -18.81 16.73
N GLY A 140 6.62 -18.69 16.09
CA GLY A 140 5.41 -18.04 16.58
C GLY A 140 5.51 -16.53 16.90
N VAL A 141 6.35 -16.17 17.88
CA VAL A 141 6.60 -14.83 18.40
C VAL A 141 7.07 -13.87 17.31
N GLY A 142 7.96 -14.31 16.42
CA GLY A 142 8.46 -13.48 15.32
C GLY A 142 7.37 -13.08 14.32
N LEU A 143 6.47 -14.01 14.00
CA LEU A 143 5.33 -13.74 13.12
C LEU A 143 4.38 -12.72 13.75
N ILE A 144 4.09 -12.85 15.05
CA ILE A 144 3.25 -11.91 15.79
C ILE A 144 3.90 -10.53 15.85
N ALA A 145 5.20 -10.47 16.12
CA ALA A 145 5.96 -9.21 16.11
C ALA A 145 5.89 -8.56 14.72
N GLY A 146 6.01 -9.33 13.64
CA GLY A 146 5.92 -8.81 12.30
C GLY A 146 4.55 -8.30 11.89
N VAL A 147 3.50 -9.04 12.23
CA VAL A 147 2.11 -8.61 12.04
C VAL A 147 1.83 -7.33 12.85
N THR A 148 2.33 -7.26 14.08
CA THR A 148 2.21 -6.07 14.94
C THR A 148 2.88 -4.86 14.31
N VAL A 149 4.14 -4.98 13.89
CA VAL A 149 4.87 -3.90 13.25
C VAL A 149 4.15 -3.40 11.99
N TRP A 150 3.71 -4.32 11.13
CA TRP A 150 2.97 -3.98 9.94
C TRP A 150 1.66 -3.24 10.28
N ALA A 151 0.91 -3.73 11.27
CA ALA A 151 -0.30 -3.07 11.74
C ALA A 151 -0.03 -1.65 12.26
N LEU A 152 1.07 -1.41 12.97
CA LEU A 152 1.46 -0.07 13.42
C LEU A 152 1.75 0.88 12.25
N VAL A 153 2.49 0.40 11.24
CA VAL A 153 2.75 1.18 10.01
C VAL A 153 1.43 1.52 9.32
N VAL A 154 0.52 0.57 9.16
CA VAL A 154 -0.78 0.77 8.50
C VAL A 154 -1.68 1.71 9.29
N ALA A 155 -1.74 1.55 10.62
CA ALA A 155 -2.54 2.40 11.50
C ALA A 155 -2.08 3.86 11.43
N ALA A 156 -0.77 4.09 11.53
CA ALA A 156 -0.19 5.43 11.44
C ALA A 156 -0.32 6.04 10.04
N PHE A 157 -0.15 5.24 9.00
CA PHE A 157 -0.42 5.63 7.61
C PHE A 157 -1.88 6.08 7.42
N ALA A 158 -2.83 5.28 7.91
CA ALA A 158 -4.25 5.58 7.83
C ALA A 158 -4.62 6.85 8.61
N ALA A 159 -4.08 7.02 9.82
CA ALA A 159 -4.23 8.23 10.61
C ALA A 159 -3.70 9.47 9.87
N GLY A 160 -2.51 9.37 9.26
CA GLY A 160 -1.91 10.46 8.49
C GLY A 160 -2.69 10.88 7.24
N LEU A 161 -3.53 9.98 6.70
CA LEU A 161 -4.34 10.24 5.50
C LEU A 161 -5.83 10.48 5.79
N LEU A 162 -6.25 10.42 7.05
CA LEU A 162 -7.67 10.49 7.44
C LEU A 162 -8.37 11.75 6.94
N SER A 163 -7.72 12.90 7.03
CA SER A 163 -8.25 14.18 6.57
C SER A 163 -8.05 14.43 5.07
N TRP A 164 -7.39 13.54 4.35
CA TRP A 164 -7.00 13.76 2.97
C TRP A 164 -8.12 13.38 1.98
N PRO A 165 -8.74 14.36 1.28
CA PRO A 165 -9.92 14.14 0.43
C PRO A 165 -9.72 13.15 -0.72
N ARG A 166 -8.47 13.01 -1.16
CA ARG A 166 -8.11 12.17 -2.31
C ARG A 166 -7.84 10.74 -1.92
N PHE A 167 -7.79 10.40 -0.63
CA PHE A 167 -7.60 9.03 -0.16
C PHE A 167 -8.66 8.09 -0.79
N GLY A 168 -9.93 8.51 -0.70
CA GLY A 168 -11.08 7.88 -1.36
C GLY A 168 -11.23 8.13 -2.87
N ARG A 169 -10.37 8.90 -3.53
CA ARG A 169 -10.50 9.23 -4.97
C ARG A 169 -9.30 8.79 -5.81
N GLY A 170 -8.63 7.72 -5.36
CA GLY A 170 -7.49 7.14 -6.06
C GLY A 170 -6.16 7.83 -5.77
N GLY A 171 -6.09 8.72 -4.77
CA GLY A 171 -4.85 9.36 -4.34
C GLY A 171 -3.77 8.34 -3.95
N VAL A 172 -4.14 7.28 -3.22
CA VAL A 172 -3.22 6.19 -2.87
C VAL A 172 -2.65 5.49 -4.09
N ARG A 173 -3.49 5.22 -5.10
CA ARG A 173 -3.06 4.64 -6.38
C ARG A 173 -2.11 5.56 -7.13
N HIS A 174 -2.34 6.88 -7.10
CA HIS A 174 -1.39 7.83 -7.69
C HIS A 174 -0.07 7.84 -6.91
N GLY A 175 -0.14 7.73 -5.58
CA GLY A 175 1.01 7.51 -4.72
C GLY A 175 1.82 6.28 -5.12
N SER A 176 1.18 5.10 -5.20
CA SER A 176 1.85 3.85 -5.57
C SER A 176 2.51 3.92 -6.96
N THR A 177 1.81 4.46 -7.96
CA THR A 177 2.41 4.69 -9.28
C THR A 177 3.58 5.66 -9.22
N GLY A 178 3.51 6.70 -8.40
CA GLY A 178 4.61 7.64 -8.16
C GLY A 178 5.82 6.96 -7.52
N THR A 179 5.61 6.05 -6.57
CA THR A 179 6.68 5.27 -5.93
C THR A 179 7.37 4.33 -6.93
N ILE A 180 6.61 3.66 -7.80
CA ILE A 180 7.17 2.82 -8.88
C ILE A 180 7.99 3.67 -9.84
N LEU A 181 7.48 4.84 -10.24
CA LEU A 181 8.22 5.76 -11.10
C LEU A 181 9.51 6.26 -10.44
N ALA A 182 9.51 6.50 -9.13
CA ALA A 182 10.71 6.83 -8.38
C ALA A 182 11.71 5.66 -8.37
N ALA A 183 11.23 4.42 -8.20
CA ALA A 183 12.07 3.22 -8.30
C ALA A 183 12.70 3.08 -9.69
N LEU A 184 11.95 3.34 -10.76
CA LEU A 184 12.49 3.36 -12.13
C LEU A 184 13.59 4.42 -12.30
N GLY A 185 13.48 5.57 -11.62
CA GLY A 185 14.53 6.58 -11.58
C GLY A 185 15.81 6.09 -10.92
N VAL A 186 15.68 5.37 -9.80
CA VAL A 186 16.81 4.72 -9.11
C VAL A 186 17.44 3.64 -10.01
N VAL A 187 16.64 2.79 -10.65
CA VAL A 187 17.10 1.77 -11.60
C VAL A 187 17.85 2.41 -12.76
N ALA A 188 17.35 3.50 -13.34
CA ALA A 188 18.02 4.18 -14.44
C ALA A 188 19.44 4.63 -14.05
N VAL A 189 19.62 5.18 -12.83
CA VAL A 189 20.94 5.56 -12.32
C VAL A 189 21.83 4.34 -12.05
N ALA A 190 21.27 3.26 -11.51
CA ALA A 190 21.99 2.02 -11.24
C ALA A 190 22.47 1.29 -12.51
N VAL A 191 21.72 1.40 -13.61
CA VAL A 191 22.01 0.73 -14.88
C VAL A 191 23.08 1.47 -15.70
N LEU A 192 23.18 2.80 -15.61
CA LEU A 192 24.19 3.61 -16.32
C LEU A 192 25.64 3.07 -16.20
N PRO A 193 26.14 2.65 -15.03
CA PRO A 193 27.48 2.09 -14.88
C PRO A 193 27.61 0.61 -15.27
N ILE A 194 26.49 -0.13 -15.34
CA ILE A 194 26.46 -1.54 -15.80
C ILE A 194 26.54 -1.58 -17.33
N LEU A 195 25.79 -0.70 -18.01
CA LEU A 195 25.68 -0.66 -19.47
C LEU A 195 27.01 -0.65 -20.24
N PRO A 196 28.08 0.08 -19.85
CA PRO A 196 29.33 0.05 -20.60
C PRO A 196 30.16 -1.24 -20.39
N ARG A 197 29.92 -2.03 -19.33
CA ARG A 197 30.78 -3.15 -18.90
C ARG A 197 30.22 -4.51 -19.36
N ALA A 198 30.91 -5.19 -20.28
CA ALA A 198 30.41 -6.42 -20.91
C ALA A 198 30.27 -7.59 -19.93
N ASP A 199 31.20 -7.70 -19.00
CA ASP A 199 31.22 -8.63 -17.87
C ASP A 199 29.99 -8.43 -16.96
N LEU A 200 29.74 -7.20 -16.49
CA LEU A 200 28.57 -6.92 -15.65
C LEU A 200 27.25 -7.13 -16.39
N ARG A 201 27.19 -6.82 -17.69
CA ARG A 201 26.01 -7.13 -18.51
C ARG A 201 25.75 -8.63 -18.56
N ALA A 202 26.79 -9.46 -18.76
CA ALA A 202 26.63 -10.91 -18.79
C ALA A 202 26.12 -11.46 -17.45
N HIS A 203 26.68 -11.01 -16.32
CA HIS A 203 26.21 -11.42 -14.99
C HIS A 203 24.79 -10.91 -14.69
N ALA A 204 24.45 -9.68 -15.11
CA ALA A 204 23.11 -9.14 -14.94
C ALA A 204 22.06 -9.90 -15.78
N VAL A 205 22.41 -10.32 -16.99
CA VAL A 205 21.54 -11.16 -17.83
C VAL A 205 21.37 -12.54 -17.20
N ALA A 206 22.45 -13.16 -16.71
CA ALA A 206 22.39 -14.45 -16.01
C ALA A 206 21.51 -14.38 -14.75
N ALA A 207 21.71 -13.35 -13.91
CA ALA A 207 20.88 -13.13 -12.73
C ALA A 207 19.41 -12.85 -13.09
N ALA A 208 19.15 -12.13 -14.18
CA ALA A 208 17.80 -11.88 -14.66
C ALA A 208 17.14 -13.17 -15.18
N THR A 209 17.87 -14.02 -15.91
CA THR A 209 17.36 -15.33 -16.37
C THR A 209 17.10 -16.26 -15.21
N ASP A 210 17.98 -16.31 -14.20
CA ASP A 210 17.76 -17.11 -13.00
C ASP A 210 16.54 -16.62 -12.21
N THR A 211 16.39 -15.31 -12.06
CA THR A 211 15.21 -14.71 -11.40
C THR A 211 13.93 -15.01 -12.17
N LEU A 212 13.97 -14.93 -13.50
CA LEU A 212 12.83 -15.31 -14.36
C LEU A 212 12.52 -16.80 -14.24
N GLY A 213 13.53 -17.66 -14.15
CA GLY A 213 13.37 -19.09 -13.88
C GLY A 213 12.69 -19.35 -12.54
N VAL A 214 13.10 -18.65 -11.47
CA VAL A 214 12.43 -18.74 -10.15
C VAL A 214 10.98 -18.25 -10.23
N ILE A 215 10.71 -17.17 -10.97
CA ILE A 215 9.34 -16.67 -11.18
C ILE A 215 8.51 -17.69 -11.96
N GLU A 216 9.09 -18.31 -12.99
CA GLU A 216 8.47 -19.40 -13.75
C GLU A 216 8.16 -20.59 -12.84
N ASP A 217 9.11 -21.02 -12.00
CA ASP A 217 8.91 -22.11 -11.05
C ASP A 217 7.80 -21.81 -10.04
N VAL A 218 7.74 -20.58 -9.53
CA VAL A 218 6.72 -20.16 -8.57
C VAL A 218 5.34 -20.01 -9.23
N LEU A 219 5.27 -19.55 -10.48
CA LEU A 219 4.00 -19.24 -11.16
C LEU A 219 3.46 -20.41 -11.99
N VAL A 220 4.31 -21.26 -12.55
CA VAL A 220 3.93 -22.30 -13.52
C VAL A 220 4.03 -23.70 -12.92
N THR A 221 5.10 -24.00 -12.19
CA THR A 221 5.38 -25.34 -11.63
C THR A 221 5.58 -25.38 -10.10
N PRO A 222 4.84 -24.61 -9.28
CA PRO A 222 5.10 -24.58 -7.85
C PRO A 222 4.64 -25.85 -7.14
N THR A 223 5.29 -26.12 -6.02
CA THR A 223 5.04 -27.28 -5.17
C THR A 223 4.51 -26.85 -3.79
N GLY A 224 3.90 -27.80 -3.07
CA GLY A 224 3.43 -27.60 -1.70
C GLY A 224 2.41 -26.46 -1.53
N MET A 225 2.54 -25.67 -0.45
CA MET A 225 1.68 -24.51 -0.17
C MET A 225 1.75 -23.45 -1.26
N LEU A 226 2.94 -23.22 -1.81
CA LEU A 226 3.17 -22.22 -2.83
C LEU A 226 2.31 -22.48 -4.07
N ALA A 227 1.97 -23.75 -4.35
CA ALA A 227 1.04 -24.07 -5.42
C ALA A 227 -0.34 -23.43 -5.20
N VAL A 228 -0.94 -23.63 -4.03
CA VAL A 228 -2.28 -23.09 -3.74
C VAL A 228 -2.26 -21.56 -3.68
N VAL A 229 -1.25 -20.98 -3.01
CA VAL A 229 -1.14 -19.52 -2.83
C VAL A 229 -0.84 -18.80 -4.15
N SER A 230 0.12 -19.29 -4.94
CA SER A 230 0.42 -18.71 -6.27
C SER A 230 -0.74 -18.84 -7.23
N PHE A 231 -1.46 -19.98 -7.21
CA PHE A 231 -2.64 -20.19 -8.05
C PHE A 231 -3.75 -19.19 -7.69
N ALA A 232 -4.08 -19.07 -6.40
CA ALA A 232 -5.01 -18.07 -5.90
C ALA A 232 -4.58 -16.65 -6.29
N GLY A 233 -3.30 -16.31 -6.13
CA GLY A 233 -2.73 -15.03 -6.55
C GLY A 233 -2.92 -14.77 -8.05
N LEU A 234 -2.60 -15.74 -8.91
CA LEU A 234 -2.75 -15.65 -10.35
C LEU A 234 -4.21 -15.44 -10.77
N VAL A 235 -5.14 -16.21 -10.21
CA VAL A 235 -6.58 -16.04 -10.47
C VAL A 235 -7.04 -14.64 -10.06
N ALA A 236 -6.66 -14.18 -8.87
CA ALA A 236 -7.03 -12.86 -8.38
C ALA A 236 -6.44 -11.73 -9.27
N VAL A 237 -5.18 -11.83 -9.65
CA VAL A 237 -4.50 -10.84 -10.51
C VAL A 237 -5.11 -10.84 -11.92
N ALA A 238 -5.28 -11.99 -12.55
CA ALA A 238 -5.86 -12.11 -13.89
C ALA A 238 -7.30 -11.58 -13.92
N ALA A 239 -8.13 -11.95 -12.94
CA ALA A 239 -9.50 -11.45 -12.82
C ALA A 239 -9.57 -9.94 -12.54
N MET A 240 -8.67 -9.41 -11.69
CA MET A 240 -8.60 -7.98 -11.40
C MET A 240 -8.19 -7.17 -12.63
N LEU A 241 -7.14 -7.60 -13.34
CA LEU A 241 -6.68 -6.93 -14.56
C LEU A 241 -7.73 -7.01 -15.65
N SER A 242 -8.35 -8.16 -15.85
CA SER A 242 -9.44 -8.35 -16.83
C SER A 242 -10.64 -7.47 -16.52
N SER A 243 -11.13 -7.44 -15.27
CA SER A 243 -12.24 -6.58 -14.85
C SER A 243 -11.93 -5.09 -15.08
N ARG A 244 -10.69 -4.67 -14.82
CA ARG A 244 -10.25 -3.30 -15.11
C ARG A 244 -10.18 -3.02 -16.61
N ALA A 245 -9.58 -3.91 -17.41
CA ALA A 245 -9.50 -3.77 -18.85
C ALA A 245 -10.91 -3.63 -19.45
N LEU A 246 -11.82 -4.52 -19.05
CA LEU A 246 -13.23 -4.51 -19.41
C LEU A 246 -13.96 -3.21 -19.03
N ALA A 247 -13.63 -2.60 -17.90
CA ALA A 247 -14.23 -1.33 -17.47
C ALA A 247 -13.63 -0.10 -18.18
N THR A 248 -12.42 -0.21 -18.72
CA THR A 248 -11.72 0.93 -19.34
C THR A 248 -11.87 0.99 -20.86
N LEU A 249 -12.05 -0.15 -21.51
CA LEU A 249 -12.13 -0.23 -22.96
C LEU A 249 -13.57 0.04 -23.43
N PRO A 250 -13.78 0.97 -24.37
CA PRO A 250 -15.12 1.31 -24.86
C PRO A 250 -15.56 0.30 -25.93
N PHE A 251 -15.78 -0.96 -25.54
CA PHE A 251 -16.19 -2.03 -26.45
C PHE A 251 -17.48 -1.70 -27.21
N GLU A 252 -18.37 -0.89 -26.62
CA GLU A 252 -19.60 -0.43 -27.28
C GLU A 252 -19.34 0.41 -28.55
N ARG A 253 -18.15 0.99 -28.69
CA ARG A 253 -17.77 1.78 -29.88
C ARG A 253 -17.23 0.92 -31.01
N LEU A 254 -16.83 -0.32 -30.73
CA LEU A 254 -16.28 -1.25 -31.72
C LEU A 254 -17.36 -2.09 -32.42
N VAL A 255 -18.60 -1.98 -31.98
CA VAL A 255 -19.71 -2.85 -32.40
C VAL A 255 -20.88 -2.00 -32.93
N PRO A 256 -21.62 -2.46 -33.97
CA PRO A 256 -22.80 -1.77 -34.49
C PRO A 256 -23.84 -1.43 -33.39
N PRO A 257 -24.61 -0.33 -33.55
CA PRO A 257 -25.57 0.13 -32.54
C PRO A 257 -26.50 -0.96 -32.01
N ASP A 258 -27.00 -1.80 -32.93
CA ASP A 258 -27.99 -2.86 -32.69
C ASP A 258 -27.47 -3.99 -31.77
N ARG A 259 -26.14 -4.08 -31.58
CA ARG A 259 -25.50 -5.09 -30.72
C ARG A 259 -24.87 -4.51 -29.44
N ARG A 260 -24.99 -3.20 -29.20
CA ARG A 260 -24.37 -2.54 -28.04
C ARG A 260 -24.92 -3.06 -26.71
N ASP A 261 -26.21 -3.33 -26.64
CA ASP A 261 -26.85 -3.83 -25.41
C ASP A 261 -26.39 -5.25 -25.06
N ALA A 262 -26.24 -6.11 -26.08
CA ALA A 262 -25.69 -7.46 -25.91
C ALA A 262 -24.24 -7.42 -25.42
N VAL A 263 -23.39 -6.56 -26.00
CA VAL A 263 -21.98 -6.38 -25.57
C VAL A 263 -21.90 -5.83 -24.16
N THR A 264 -22.70 -4.81 -23.83
CA THR A 264 -22.74 -4.21 -22.48
C THR A 264 -23.17 -5.24 -21.44
N THR A 265 -24.17 -6.05 -21.77
CA THR A 265 -24.63 -7.16 -20.92
C THR A 265 -23.53 -8.20 -20.72
N ALA A 266 -22.86 -8.64 -21.79
CA ALA A 266 -21.75 -9.59 -21.72
C ALA A 266 -20.57 -9.06 -20.89
N VAL A 267 -20.16 -7.81 -21.11
CA VAL A 267 -19.10 -7.13 -20.33
C VAL A 267 -19.50 -7.03 -18.85
N SER A 268 -20.76 -6.69 -18.55
CA SER A 268 -21.25 -6.64 -17.17
C SER A 268 -21.22 -8.03 -16.50
N GLY A 269 -21.58 -9.08 -17.23
CA GLY A 269 -21.53 -10.47 -16.78
C GLY A 269 -20.10 -10.93 -16.50
N LEU A 270 -19.17 -10.68 -17.42
CA LEU A 270 -17.74 -10.98 -17.25
C LEU A 270 -17.14 -10.24 -16.05
N ARG A 271 -17.51 -8.97 -15.83
CA ARG A 271 -17.06 -8.20 -14.67
C ARG A 271 -17.59 -8.76 -13.35
N ARG A 272 -18.84 -9.23 -13.32
CA ARG A 272 -19.41 -9.95 -12.17
C ARG A 272 -18.65 -11.26 -11.92
N GLY A 273 -18.39 -12.04 -12.97
CA GLY A 273 -17.57 -13.24 -12.92
C GLY A 273 -16.18 -12.98 -12.35
N CYS A 274 -15.47 -11.97 -12.87
CA CYS A 274 -14.18 -11.55 -12.33
C CYS A 274 -14.26 -11.16 -10.85
N SER A 275 -15.30 -10.44 -10.43
CA SER A 275 -15.49 -10.08 -9.01
C SER A 275 -15.70 -11.32 -8.12
N LEU A 276 -16.41 -12.33 -8.59
CA LEU A 276 -16.60 -13.59 -7.87
C LEU A 276 -15.27 -14.38 -7.81
N SER A 277 -14.55 -14.47 -8.92
CA SER A 277 -13.24 -15.12 -8.99
C SER A 277 -12.22 -14.49 -8.05
N ILE A 278 -12.17 -13.15 -7.96
CA ILE A 278 -11.29 -12.46 -7.00
C ILE A 278 -11.64 -12.84 -5.56
N ARG A 279 -12.93 -12.85 -5.20
CA ARG A 279 -13.37 -13.22 -3.85
C ARG A 279 -13.06 -14.68 -3.53
N GLY A 280 -13.35 -15.59 -4.45
CA GLY A 280 -13.05 -17.01 -4.31
C GLY A 280 -11.54 -17.27 -4.18
N ALA A 281 -10.73 -16.60 -4.99
CA ALA A 281 -9.27 -16.67 -4.91
C ALA A 281 -8.73 -16.13 -3.58
N LEU A 282 -9.25 -15.00 -3.09
CA LEU A 282 -8.86 -14.46 -1.79
C LEU A 282 -9.28 -15.38 -0.65
N ALA A 283 -10.48 -15.97 -0.69
CA ALA A 283 -10.93 -16.94 0.29
C ALA A 283 -10.06 -18.21 0.26
N LEU A 284 -9.69 -18.70 -0.93
CA LEU A 284 -8.80 -19.85 -1.10
C LEU A 284 -7.40 -19.56 -0.55
N GLY A 285 -6.81 -18.42 -0.92
CA GLY A 285 -5.48 -18.01 -0.46
C GLY A 285 -5.45 -17.74 1.04
N ALA A 286 -6.47 -17.08 1.58
CA ALA A 286 -6.62 -16.87 3.01
C ALA A 286 -6.81 -18.19 3.75
N GLY A 287 -7.66 -19.09 3.25
CA GLY A 287 -7.83 -20.44 3.81
C GLY A 287 -6.51 -21.22 3.82
N ALA A 288 -5.72 -21.15 2.74
CA ALA A 288 -4.44 -21.84 2.64
C ALA A 288 -3.41 -21.37 3.68
N VAL A 289 -3.42 -20.08 4.03
CA VAL A 289 -2.48 -19.47 4.99
C VAL A 289 -3.00 -19.51 6.42
N ILE A 290 -4.30 -19.28 6.63
CA ILE A 290 -4.91 -19.12 7.96
C ILE A 290 -5.31 -20.47 8.57
N ALA A 291 -5.79 -21.43 7.78
CA ALA A 291 -6.24 -22.72 8.31
C ALA A 291 -5.15 -23.49 9.08
N PRO A 292 -3.88 -23.53 8.62
CA PRO A 292 -2.81 -24.18 9.39
C PRO A 292 -2.51 -23.47 10.71
N ILE A 293 -2.57 -22.13 10.74
CA ILE A 293 -2.33 -21.30 11.93
C ILE A 293 -3.46 -21.49 12.96
N ALA A 294 -4.69 -21.71 12.50
CA ALA A 294 -5.87 -21.77 13.36
C ALA A 294 -6.07 -23.13 14.06
N VAL A 295 -5.41 -24.23 13.65
CA VAL A 295 -5.74 -25.61 14.08
C VAL A 295 -4.62 -26.29 14.91
N ASP A 296 -3.72 -25.53 15.54
CA ASP A 296 -2.51 -26.02 16.26
C ASP A 296 -1.61 -26.93 15.42
N ARG A 297 -1.88 -26.95 14.12
CA ARG A 297 -1.06 -27.59 13.10
C ARG A 297 0.01 -26.60 12.65
N LEU A 298 0.71 -25.98 13.60
CA LEU A 298 1.99 -25.36 13.27
C LEU A 298 2.96 -26.40 12.67
N ASP A 299 2.79 -27.67 13.04
CA ASP A 299 3.45 -28.84 12.45
C ASP A 299 2.57 -29.67 11.49
N GLY A 300 1.30 -29.32 11.33
CA GLY A 300 0.39 -30.10 10.48
C GLY A 300 0.41 -29.64 9.02
N PRO A 301 -0.18 -30.44 8.11
CA PRO A 301 -0.05 -30.20 6.69
C PRO A 301 -0.68 -28.87 6.33
N VAL A 302 0.17 -27.92 5.96
CA VAL A 302 -0.19 -26.71 5.24
C VAL A 302 -1.09 -27.10 4.07
N VAL A 303 -2.07 -26.25 3.69
CA VAL A 303 -2.98 -26.58 2.57
C VAL A 303 -2.15 -26.73 1.29
N THR A 304 -1.87 -27.98 0.94
CA THR A 304 -1.18 -28.41 -0.27
C THR A 304 -2.18 -28.98 -1.26
N PRO A 305 -1.83 -29.11 -2.55
CA PRO A 305 -2.66 -29.84 -3.50
C PRO A 305 -3.02 -31.26 -3.01
N VAL A 306 -2.12 -31.92 -2.28
CA VAL A 306 -2.38 -33.24 -1.68
C VAL A 306 -3.46 -33.13 -0.60
N ALA A 307 -3.34 -32.16 0.31
CA ALA A 307 -4.36 -31.92 1.35
C ALA A 307 -5.74 -31.62 0.74
N LEU A 308 -5.80 -30.83 -0.35
CA LEU A 308 -7.06 -30.56 -1.06
C LEU A 308 -7.73 -31.83 -1.60
N ARG A 309 -6.96 -32.83 -2.07
CA ARG A 309 -7.52 -34.11 -2.52
C ARG A 309 -8.07 -34.95 -1.37
N THR A 310 -7.38 -34.93 -0.23
CA THR A 310 -7.71 -35.79 0.91
C THR A 310 -8.78 -35.21 1.84
N GLU A 311 -8.85 -33.89 1.97
CA GLU A 311 -9.75 -33.21 2.92
C GLU A 311 -11.08 -32.77 2.29
N LEU A 312 -11.16 -32.64 0.96
CA LEU A 312 -12.41 -32.30 0.26
C LEU A 312 -13.05 -33.54 -0.37
N PRO A 313 -14.39 -33.67 -0.37
CA PRO A 313 -15.07 -34.79 -1.02
C PRO A 313 -14.72 -34.90 -2.50
N ALA A 314 -14.51 -36.12 -2.98
CA ALA A 314 -14.46 -36.40 -4.42
C ALA A 314 -15.84 -36.13 -5.04
N PRO A 315 -15.92 -35.56 -6.27
CA PRO A 315 -14.81 -35.23 -7.18
C PRO A 315 -14.21 -33.82 -7.00
N ALA A 316 -14.72 -33.03 -6.05
CA ALA A 316 -14.35 -31.62 -5.90
C ALA A 316 -12.89 -31.43 -5.47
N GLY A 317 -12.40 -32.24 -4.53
CA GLY A 317 -11.00 -32.22 -4.08
C GLY A 317 -10.01 -32.53 -5.21
N ASP A 318 -10.29 -33.57 -6.00
CA ASP A 318 -9.47 -33.98 -7.13
C ASP A 318 -9.43 -32.92 -8.24
N ALA A 319 -10.60 -32.35 -8.56
CA ALA A 319 -10.70 -31.29 -9.55
C ALA A 319 -9.91 -30.04 -9.13
N LEU A 320 -10.06 -29.60 -7.88
CA LEU A 320 -9.37 -28.40 -7.35
C LEU A 320 -7.86 -28.60 -7.27
N ALA A 321 -7.40 -29.72 -6.72
CA ALA A 321 -5.97 -30.03 -6.63
C ALA A 321 -5.33 -30.12 -8.01
N SER A 322 -6.01 -30.72 -8.98
CA SER A 322 -5.54 -30.79 -10.36
C SER A 322 -5.50 -29.39 -10.99
N LEU A 323 -6.57 -28.60 -10.87
CA LEU A 323 -6.63 -27.21 -11.37
C LEU A 323 -5.48 -26.34 -10.83
N VAL A 324 -5.14 -26.49 -9.54
CA VAL A 324 -4.06 -25.74 -8.88
C VAL A 324 -2.67 -26.09 -9.44
N VAL A 325 -2.46 -27.33 -9.90
CA VAL A 325 -1.13 -27.82 -10.33
C VAL A 325 -0.98 -27.85 -11.86
N ILE A 326 -2.08 -27.83 -12.64
CA ILE A 326 -2.02 -27.87 -14.10
C ILE A 326 -1.30 -26.63 -14.66
N ALA A 327 -0.10 -26.84 -15.20
CA ALA A 327 0.73 -25.80 -15.81
C ALA A 327 0.01 -25.06 -16.95
N GLY A 328 -0.78 -25.77 -17.76
CA GLY A 328 -1.54 -25.15 -18.86
C GLY A 328 -2.56 -24.09 -18.40
N VAL A 329 -3.24 -24.31 -17.27
CA VAL A 329 -4.17 -23.33 -16.69
C VAL A 329 -3.42 -22.13 -16.14
N ARG A 330 -2.29 -22.36 -15.46
CA ARG A 330 -1.43 -21.29 -14.93
C ARG A 330 -0.86 -20.41 -16.05
N LEU A 331 -0.33 -21.02 -17.11
CA LEU A 331 0.14 -20.31 -18.30
C LEU A 331 -1.00 -19.50 -18.95
N ALA A 332 -2.20 -20.05 -19.04
CA ALA A 332 -3.37 -19.32 -19.53
C ALA A 332 -3.72 -18.11 -18.63
N LEU A 333 -3.64 -18.25 -17.31
CA LEU A 333 -3.85 -17.15 -16.36
C LEU A 333 -2.78 -16.06 -16.48
N VAL A 334 -1.50 -16.45 -16.61
CA VAL A 334 -0.38 -15.52 -16.84
C VAL A 334 -0.55 -14.78 -18.16
N ALA A 335 -0.87 -15.50 -19.24
CA ALA A 335 -1.13 -14.92 -20.55
C ALA A 335 -2.33 -13.96 -20.51
N LEU A 336 -3.42 -14.34 -19.86
CA LEU A 336 -4.60 -13.49 -19.68
C LEU A 336 -4.27 -12.21 -18.90
N ALA A 337 -3.51 -12.33 -17.80
CA ALA A 337 -3.05 -11.19 -17.03
C ALA A 337 -2.17 -10.26 -17.89
N GLY A 338 -1.25 -10.82 -18.68
CA GLY A 338 -0.41 -10.09 -19.63
C GLY A 338 -1.21 -9.34 -20.69
N ILE A 339 -2.17 -10.00 -21.34
CA ILE A 339 -3.06 -9.39 -22.34
C ILE A 339 -3.88 -8.25 -21.72
N ALA A 340 -4.52 -8.49 -20.57
CA ALA A 340 -5.31 -7.49 -19.88
C ALA A 340 -4.46 -6.27 -19.46
N PHE A 341 -3.23 -6.51 -19.00
CA PHE A 341 -2.27 -5.45 -18.69
C PHE A 341 -1.87 -4.65 -19.94
N ALA A 342 -1.53 -5.32 -21.04
CA ALA A 342 -1.18 -4.66 -22.30
C ALA A 342 -2.33 -3.78 -22.82
N LEU A 343 -3.57 -4.26 -22.76
CA LEU A 343 -4.76 -3.50 -23.13
C LEU A 343 -4.96 -2.25 -22.24
N LEU A 344 -4.80 -2.42 -20.92
CA LEU A 344 -4.85 -1.29 -19.97
C LEU A 344 -3.78 -0.26 -20.27
N PHE A 345 -2.56 -0.70 -20.59
CA PHE A 345 -1.44 0.15 -20.93
C PHE A 345 -1.68 0.91 -22.25
N LEU A 346 -2.20 0.24 -23.28
CA LEU A 346 -2.56 0.86 -24.56
C LEU A 346 -3.63 1.94 -24.39
N GLU A 347 -4.71 1.63 -23.66
CA GLU A 347 -5.79 2.59 -23.40
C GLU A 347 -5.32 3.77 -22.54
N TRP A 348 -4.47 3.50 -21.55
CA TRP A 348 -3.82 4.54 -20.76
C TRP A 348 -2.96 5.45 -21.64
N SER A 349 -2.13 4.87 -22.51
CA SER A 349 -1.27 5.61 -23.45
C SER A 349 -2.10 6.47 -24.41
N ARG A 350 -3.19 5.92 -24.96
CA ARG A 350 -4.13 6.64 -25.82
C ARG A 350 -4.76 7.85 -25.11
N ARG A 351 -5.23 7.68 -23.87
CA ARG A 351 -5.80 8.77 -23.07
C ARG A 351 -4.79 9.86 -22.74
N ILE A 352 -3.54 9.48 -22.57
CA ILE A 352 -2.44 10.41 -22.31
C ILE A 352 -2.11 11.23 -23.54
N LEU A 353 -1.98 10.58 -24.70
CA LEU A 353 -1.69 11.26 -25.97
C LEU A 353 -2.78 12.29 -26.32
N GLY A 354 -4.04 12.03 -25.95
CA GLY A 354 -5.13 12.99 -26.11
C GLY A 354 -5.16 14.16 -25.12
N ARG A 355 -4.31 14.18 -24.09
CA ARG A 355 -4.31 15.18 -23.01
C ARG A 355 -2.94 15.83 -22.88
N GLY A 356 -2.62 16.79 -23.75
CA GLY A 356 -1.46 17.70 -23.61
C GLY A 356 -0.18 17.00 -23.14
N PRO A 357 0.59 16.34 -24.03
CA PRO A 357 1.63 15.38 -23.66
C PRO A 357 2.68 15.95 -22.70
N ALA A 358 3.01 17.23 -22.82
CA ALA A 358 3.99 17.90 -21.95
C ALA A 358 3.63 17.83 -20.45
N VAL A 359 2.36 18.06 -20.09
CA VAL A 359 1.93 18.04 -18.68
C VAL A 359 1.95 16.62 -18.13
N VAL A 360 1.55 15.65 -18.94
CA VAL A 360 1.55 14.25 -18.53
C VAL A 360 2.96 13.71 -18.39
N VAL A 361 3.82 13.97 -19.38
CA VAL A 361 5.24 13.60 -19.34
C VAL A 361 5.90 14.23 -18.13
N ALA A 362 5.69 15.53 -17.87
CA ALA A 362 6.23 16.17 -16.66
C ALA A 362 5.75 15.49 -15.36
N ARG A 363 4.49 15.06 -15.29
CA ARG A 363 3.95 14.33 -14.12
C ARG A 363 4.52 12.93 -13.96
N LEU A 364 4.80 12.23 -15.05
CA LEU A 364 5.36 10.87 -15.03
C LEU A 364 6.86 10.88 -14.75
N VAL A 365 7.58 11.84 -15.33
CA VAL A 365 9.03 11.97 -15.20
C VAL A 365 9.42 12.61 -13.86
N ALA A 366 8.58 13.46 -13.25
CA ALA A 366 8.94 14.12 -11.99
C ALA A 366 9.31 13.16 -10.84
N PRO A 367 8.52 12.13 -10.48
CA PRO A 367 8.93 11.16 -9.45
C PRO A 367 10.21 10.42 -9.83
N MET A 368 10.39 10.10 -11.12
CA MET A 368 11.58 9.42 -11.65
C MET A 368 12.82 10.27 -11.46
N ILE A 369 12.77 11.57 -11.79
CA ILE A 369 13.85 12.52 -11.51
C ILE A 369 14.11 12.57 -10.00
N GLY A 370 13.07 12.62 -9.16
CA GLY A 370 13.22 12.63 -7.71
C GLY A 370 13.97 11.40 -7.18
N GLY A 371 13.60 10.20 -7.63
CA GLY A 371 14.30 8.96 -7.29
C GLY A 371 15.73 8.92 -7.81
N ALA A 372 15.95 9.36 -9.06
CA ALA A 372 17.29 9.45 -9.67
C ALA A 372 18.21 10.42 -8.91
N LEU A 373 17.70 11.57 -8.46
CA LEU A 373 18.47 12.52 -7.66
C LEU A 373 18.93 11.91 -6.34
N VAL A 374 18.07 11.15 -5.66
CA VAL A 374 18.46 10.45 -4.43
C VAL A 374 19.48 9.36 -4.72
N ALA A 375 19.30 8.59 -5.80
CA ALA A 375 20.29 7.60 -6.22
C ALA A 375 21.66 8.24 -6.50
N ILE A 376 21.73 9.40 -7.15
CA ILE A 376 22.98 10.14 -7.39
C ILE A 376 23.62 10.59 -6.06
N VAL A 377 22.83 11.12 -5.13
CA VAL A 377 23.33 11.52 -3.80
C VAL A 377 23.87 10.30 -3.03
N LEU A 378 23.18 9.16 -3.10
CA LEU A 378 23.64 7.91 -2.50
C LEU A 378 24.93 7.43 -3.15
N VAL A 379 25.05 7.46 -4.48
CA VAL A 379 26.28 7.14 -5.20
C VAL A 379 27.45 7.98 -4.68
N GLN A 380 27.24 9.29 -4.50
CA GLN A 380 28.26 10.19 -3.96
C GLN A 380 28.61 9.87 -2.50
N ALA A 381 27.63 9.54 -1.67
CA ALA A 381 27.84 9.18 -0.28
C ALA A 381 28.57 7.83 -0.11
N THR A 382 28.27 6.86 -0.98
CA THR A 382 28.89 5.52 -0.99
C THR A 382 30.24 5.46 -1.71
N ALA A 383 30.71 6.59 -2.27
CA ALA A 383 32.06 6.70 -2.78
C ALA A 383 33.12 6.62 -1.66
N ASP A 384 32.69 6.77 -0.40
CA ASP A 384 33.51 6.53 0.79
C ASP A 384 33.67 5.02 1.06
N SER A 385 34.91 4.55 1.17
CA SER A 385 35.26 3.12 1.22
C SER A 385 34.79 2.39 2.47
N ALA A 386 34.52 3.11 3.57
CA ALA A 386 34.10 2.49 4.83
C ALA A 386 32.67 1.92 4.75
N LEU A 387 31.72 2.71 4.22
CA LEU A 387 30.31 2.30 4.11
C LEU A 387 30.13 1.13 3.13
N ALA A 388 30.95 1.09 2.08
CA ALA A 388 30.96 0.00 1.11
C ALA A 388 31.33 -1.35 1.75
N ALA A 389 32.37 -1.36 2.59
CA ALA A 389 32.83 -2.57 3.27
C ALA A 389 31.78 -3.10 4.28
N ASP A 390 31.12 -2.20 5.01
CA ASP A 390 30.05 -2.57 5.95
C ASP A 390 28.84 -3.19 5.24
N ILE A 391 28.47 -2.66 4.07
CA ILE A 391 27.35 -3.17 3.26
C ILE A 391 27.67 -4.56 2.71
N GLU A 392 28.88 -4.76 2.18
CA GLU A 392 29.32 -6.07 1.68
C GLU A 392 29.35 -7.10 2.80
N GLY A 393 29.90 -6.75 3.96
CA GLY A 393 29.92 -7.60 5.15
C GLY A 393 28.52 -7.99 5.62
N PHE A 394 27.59 -7.03 5.66
CA PHE A 394 26.20 -7.28 6.02
C PHE A 394 25.49 -8.20 5.01
N LEU A 395 25.66 -7.96 3.70
CA LEU A 395 25.04 -8.77 2.66
C LEU A 395 25.54 -10.20 2.69
N ARG A 396 26.86 -10.41 2.81
CA ARG A 396 27.44 -11.75 2.93
C ARG A 396 26.86 -12.46 4.16
N ALA A 397 26.90 -11.82 5.33
CA ALA A 397 26.35 -12.40 6.56
C ALA A 397 24.84 -12.71 6.51
N THR A 398 24.06 -11.96 5.72
CA THR A 398 22.59 -12.10 5.66
C THR A 398 22.13 -13.06 4.57
N LEU A 399 22.85 -13.15 3.46
CA LEU A 399 22.45 -13.89 2.26
C LEU A 399 23.14 -15.25 2.11
N GLU A 400 24.15 -15.54 2.92
CA GLU A 400 24.82 -16.83 2.95
C GLU A 400 23.83 -17.92 3.44
N GLY A 401 23.43 -18.82 2.53
CA GLY A 401 22.42 -19.85 2.78
C GLY A 401 21.16 -19.73 1.90
N PRO A 402 20.36 -18.65 1.99
CA PRO A 402 19.07 -18.55 1.30
C PRO A 402 19.14 -18.13 -0.17
N ALA A 403 20.24 -17.53 -0.65
CA ALA A 403 20.35 -17.04 -2.03
C ALA A 403 21.08 -18.05 -2.95
N PRO A 404 20.66 -18.21 -4.22
CA PRO A 404 21.42 -18.99 -5.20
C PRO A 404 22.86 -18.48 -5.34
N PRO A 405 23.86 -19.37 -5.58
CA PRO A 405 25.26 -18.97 -5.71
C PRO A 405 25.49 -17.89 -6.77
N SER A 406 24.79 -17.96 -7.91
CA SER A 406 24.86 -16.97 -8.99
C SER A 406 24.39 -15.57 -8.57
N VAL A 407 23.41 -15.49 -7.67
CA VAL A 407 22.92 -14.23 -7.10
C VAL A 407 23.95 -13.66 -6.14
N LEU A 408 24.56 -14.49 -5.29
CA LEU A 408 25.64 -14.06 -4.38
C LEU A 408 26.86 -13.57 -5.17
N GLU A 409 27.29 -14.32 -6.19
CA GLU A 409 28.38 -13.93 -7.09
C GLU A 409 28.08 -12.61 -7.79
N PHE A 410 26.87 -12.45 -8.35
CA PHE A 410 26.45 -11.18 -8.95
C PHE A 410 26.49 -10.02 -7.94
N LEU A 411 25.92 -10.20 -6.75
CA LEU A 411 25.87 -9.16 -5.72
C LEU A 411 27.27 -8.76 -5.23
N THR A 412 28.20 -9.70 -5.15
CA THR A 412 29.61 -9.40 -4.81
C THR A 412 30.40 -8.77 -5.96
N SER A 413 29.98 -8.99 -7.21
CA SER A 413 30.64 -8.44 -8.41
C SER A 413 30.26 -6.99 -8.74
N ILE A 414 29.13 -6.51 -8.22
CA ILE A 414 28.61 -5.18 -8.54
C ILE A 414 29.19 -4.11 -7.59
N PRO A 415 29.35 -2.85 -8.07
CA PRO A 415 29.82 -1.77 -7.21
C PRO A 415 28.90 -1.55 -5.99
N PRO A 416 29.45 -1.15 -4.82
CA PRO A 416 28.68 -0.93 -3.59
C PRO A 416 27.48 0.01 -3.74
N PHE A 417 27.62 1.06 -4.55
CA PHE A 417 26.49 1.98 -4.82
C PHE A 417 25.35 1.28 -5.58
N THR A 418 25.65 0.30 -6.44
CA THR A 418 24.66 -0.47 -7.19
C THR A 418 23.88 -1.36 -6.24
N LEU A 419 24.55 -1.97 -5.24
CA LEU A 419 23.90 -2.67 -4.14
C LEU A 419 22.95 -1.77 -3.36
N VAL A 420 23.40 -0.57 -2.97
CA VAL A 420 22.55 0.41 -2.28
C VAL A 420 21.34 0.79 -3.14
N ALA A 421 21.53 0.98 -4.44
CA ALA A 421 20.43 1.27 -5.36
C ALA A 421 19.44 0.09 -5.47
N ILE A 422 19.92 -1.15 -5.51
CA ILE A 422 19.08 -2.36 -5.52
C ILE A 422 18.27 -2.46 -4.22
N VAL A 423 18.91 -2.28 -3.05
CA VAL A 423 18.23 -2.27 -1.75
C VAL A 423 17.17 -1.17 -1.70
N LEU A 424 17.49 0.02 -2.23
CA LEU A 424 16.53 1.12 -2.33
C LEU A 424 15.36 0.80 -3.25
N VAL A 425 15.59 0.11 -4.38
CA VAL A 425 14.53 -0.34 -5.28
C VAL A 425 13.61 -1.34 -4.56
N PHE A 426 14.17 -2.31 -3.83
CA PHE A 426 13.37 -3.23 -3.01
C PHE A 426 12.56 -2.49 -1.94
N ALA A 427 13.17 -1.50 -1.28
CA ALA A 427 12.47 -0.69 -0.30
C ALA A 427 11.30 0.11 -0.93
N LEU A 428 11.52 0.72 -2.10
CA LEU A 428 10.48 1.43 -2.86
C LEU A 428 9.38 0.48 -3.35
N VAL A 429 9.73 -0.74 -3.74
CA VAL A 429 8.76 -1.79 -4.08
C VAL A 429 7.94 -2.16 -2.84
N ALA A 430 8.54 -2.34 -1.67
CA ALA A 430 7.82 -2.62 -0.43
C ALA A 430 6.83 -1.48 -0.06
N LEU A 431 7.26 -0.22 -0.17
CA LEU A 431 6.38 0.94 0.00
C LEU A 431 5.25 0.95 -1.04
N SER A 432 5.54 0.66 -2.31
CA SER A 432 4.52 0.59 -3.36
C SER A 432 3.52 -0.53 -3.10
N SER A 433 3.99 -1.69 -2.65
CA SER A 433 3.16 -2.85 -2.26
C SER A 433 2.21 -2.49 -1.14
N LEU A 434 2.67 -1.79 -0.09
CA LEU A 434 1.80 -1.27 0.99
C LEU A 434 0.65 -0.41 0.42
N LEU A 435 0.96 0.53 -0.47
CA LEU A 435 -0.04 1.42 -1.10
C LEU A 435 -0.98 0.66 -2.05
N TRP A 436 -0.46 -0.34 -2.77
CA TRP A 436 -1.26 -1.22 -3.61
C TRP A 436 -2.19 -2.09 -2.80
N THR A 437 -1.77 -2.62 -1.64
CA THR A 437 -2.63 -3.39 -0.74
C THR A 437 -3.87 -2.57 -0.35
N VAL A 438 -3.69 -1.32 0.08
CA VAL A 438 -4.82 -0.42 0.39
C VAL A 438 -5.73 -0.21 -0.82
N THR A 439 -5.15 0.00 -2.00
CA THR A 439 -5.91 0.16 -3.24
C THR A 439 -6.69 -1.11 -3.60
N THR A 440 -6.09 -2.28 -3.39
CA THR A 440 -6.69 -3.60 -3.66
C THR A 440 -7.83 -3.87 -2.69
N LEU A 441 -7.62 -3.69 -1.37
CA LEU A 441 -8.65 -3.84 -0.33
C LEU A 441 -9.91 -3.02 -0.64
N ARG A 442 -9.71 -1.81 -1.19
CA ARG A 442 -10.82 -0.99 -1.68
C ARG A 442 -11.49 -1.58 -2.92
N VAL A 443 -10.71 -2.01 -3.92
CA VAL A 443 -11.24 -2.55 -5.19
C VAL A 443 -12.09 -3.79 -4.96
N ILE A 444 -11.73 -4.62 -3.99
CA ILE A 444 -12.49 -5.80 -3.58
C ILE A 444 -13.64 -5.51 -2.62
N ARG A 445 -13.89 -4.22 -2.32
CA ARG A 445 -14.95 -3.72 -1.43
C ARG A 445 -14.85 -4.20 0.02
N LEU A 446 -13.65 -4.56 0.50
CA LEU A 446 -13.43 -4.79 1.93
C LEU A 446 -13.40 -3.47 2.71
N LEU A 447 -12.92 -2.40 2.09
CA LEU A 447 -12.94 -1.06 2.68
C LEU A 447 -14.14 -0.26 2.15
N PRO A 448 -14.87 0.46 3.02
CA PRO A 448 -15.94 1.35 2.59
C PRO A 448 -15.38 2.45 1.69
N GLU A 449 -16.11 2.86 0.66
CA GLU A 449 -15.62 3.88 -0.28
C GLU A 449 -15.42 5.26 0.37
N ARG A 450 -16.19 5.51 1.43
CA ARG A 450 -16.36 6.79 2.11
C ARG A 450 -15.37 6.93 3.29
N ALA A 451 -15.31 5.93 4.19
CA ALA A 451 -14.48 5.98 5.39
C ALA A 451 -13.16 5.16 5.33
N ILE A 452 -12.44 5.14 4.20
CA ILE A 452 -11.26 4.27 4.02
C ILE A 452 -10.21 4.46 5.13
N GLY A 453 -9.94 5.72 5.54
CA GLY A 453 -8.91 6.02 6.55
C GLY A 453 -9.28 5.43 7.91
N ALA A 454 -10.52 5.64 8.33
CA ALA A 454 -11.04 5.08 9.56
C ALA A 454 -11.06 3.55 9.54
N ALA A 455 -11.51 2.97 8.43
CA ALA A 455 -11.57 1.53 8.21
C ALA A 455 -10.19 0.85 8.32
N LEU A 456 -9.17 1.45 7.72
CA LEU A 456 -7.80 0.93 7.81
C LEU A 456 -7.21 1.11 9.19
N ALA A 457 -7.43 2.25 9.85
CA ALA A 457 -6.97 2.48 11.22
C ALA A 457 -7.61 1.49 12.18
N ALA A 458 -8.94 1.35 12.14
CA ALA A 458 -9.70 0.38 12.92
C ALA A 458 -9.25 -1.05 12.63
N GLY A 459 -9.14 -1.44 11.36
CA GLY A 459 -8.67 -2.78 10.98
C GLY A 459 -7.25 -3.07 11.47
N ALA A 460 -6.34 -2.11 11.40
CA ALA A 460 -4.98 -2.26 11.91
C ALA A 460 -4.94 -2.35 13.44
N VAL A 461 -5.72 -1.54 14.16
CA VAL A 461 -5.86 -1.63 15.63
C VAL A 461 -6.49 -2.96 16.03
N PHE A 462 -7.46 -3.47 15.26
CA PHE A 462 -8.05 -4.77 15.48
C PHE A 462 -7.01 -5.91 15.30
N VAL A 463 -6.13 -5.81 14.30
CA VAL A 463 -5.01 -6.76 14.15
C VAL A 463 -4.07 -6.73 15.36
N LEU A 464 -3.82 -5.55 15.97
CA LEU A 464 -3.07 -5.47 17.23
C LEU A 464 -3.81 -6.16 18.38
N ALA A 465 -5.14 -6.06 18.43
CA ALA A 465 -5.94 -6.79 19.42
C ALA A 465 -5.83 -8.31 19.27
N VAL A 466 -5.85 -8.80 18.02
CA VAL A 466 -5.64 -10.23 17.72
C VAL A 466 -4.24 -10.66 18.17
N ALA A 467 -3.20 -9.88 17.87
CA ALA A 467 -1.84 -10.15 18.33
C ALA A 467 -1.74 -10.24 19.86
N LEU A 468 -2.40 -9.33 20.59
CA LEU A 468 -2.49 -9.40 22.05
C LEU A 468 -3.19 -10.67 22.53
N ALA A 469 -4.30 -11.07 21.90
CA ALA A 469 -5.03 -12.27 22.27
C ALA A 469 -4.17 -13.53 22.08
N ILE A 470 -3.44 -13.64 20.96
CA ILE A 470 -2.54 -14.77 20.67
C ILE A 470 -1.43 -14.86 21.73
N VAL A 471 -0.90 -13.73 22.22
CA VAL A 471 0.14 -13.69 23.27
C VAL A 471 -0.46 -13.81 24.68
N GLY A 472 -1.74 -14.20 24.81
CA GLY A 472 -2.41 -14.42 26.09
C GLY A 472 -2.74 -13.13 26.87
N ARG A 473 -2.63 -11.96 26.25
CA ARG A 473 -2.97 -10.66 26.84
C ARG A 473 -4.45 -10.32 26.58
N VAL A 474 -5.34 -11.15 27.12
CA VAL A 474 -6.79 -11.10 26.85
C VAL A 474 -7.43 -9.76 27.23
N GLU A 475 -7.15 -9.23 28.44
CA GLU A 475 -7.75 -7.95 28.85
C GLU A 475 -7.32 -6.78 27.94
N PRO A 476 -6.02 -6.56 27.65
CA PRO A 476 -5.61 -5.60 26.63
C PRO A 476 -6.24 -5.85 25.26
N ALA A 477 -6.42 -7.11 24.85
CA ALA A 477 -7.05 -7.45 23.58
C ALA A 477 -8.51 -7.00 23.52
N ILE A 478 -9.28 -7.17 24.60
CA ILE A 478 -10.66 -6.69 24.71
C ILE A 478 -10.71 -5.16 24.56
N TRP A 479 -9.88 -4.43 25.31
CA TRP A 479 -9.81 -2.97 25.23
C TRP A 479 -9.41 -2.48 23.83
N THR A 480 -8.43 -3.14 23.21
CA THR A 480 -7.94 -2.79 21.87
C THR A 480 -8.99 -3.10 20.80
N THR A 481 -9.76 -4.19 20.96
CA THR A 481 -10.90 -4.52 20.10
C THR A 481 -11.97 -3.44 20.17
N ALA A 482 -12.37 -3.03 21.39
CA ALA A 482 -13.32 -1.94 21.56
C ALA A 482 -12.80 -0.63 20.95
N ALA A 483 -11.52 -0.31 21.13
CA ALA A 483 -10.89 0.86 20.50
C ALA A 483 -10.98 0.81 18.96
N ALA A 484 -10.79 -0.37 18.34
CA ALA A 484 -10.97 -0.52 16.90
C ALA A 484 -12.40 -0.19 16.45
N PHE A 485 -13.43 -0.66 17.15
CA PHE A 485 -14.83 -0.34 16.85
C PHE A 485 -15.14 1.14 17.05
N VAL A 486 -14.63 1.75 18.13
CA VAL A 486 -14.77 3.19 18.38
C VAL A 486 -14.14 4.01 17.26
N LEU A 487 -12.94 3.62 16.80
CA LEU A 487 -12.28 4.27 15.66
C LEU A 487 -13.08 4.12 14.37
N TRP A 488 -13.65 2.94 14.12
CA TRP A 488 -14.53 2.73 12.97
C TRP A 488 -15.72 3.70 13.01
N ASP A 489 -16.45 3.74 14.12
CA ASP A 489 -17.69 4.50 14.26
C ASP A 489 -17.45 6.02 14.16
N ILE A 490 -16.48 6.55 14.92
CA ILE A 490 -16.12 7.98 14.86
C ILE A 490 -15.74 8.39 13.44
N GLY A 491 -14.98 7.54 12.75
CA GLY A 491 -14.49 7.86 11.43
C GLY A 491 -15.55 7.72 10.32
N GLU A 492 -16.48 6.75 10.43
CA GLU A 492 -17.65 6.64 9.56
C GLU A 492 -18.57 7.85 9.74
N TYR A 493 -18.91 8.20 10.98
CA TYR A 493 -19.73 9.37 11.29
C TYR A 493 -19.12 10.68 10.78
N SER A 494 -17.82 10.88 10.99
CA SER A 494 -17.09 12.06 10.50
C SER A 494 -17.13 12.17 8.98
N ASP A 495 -17.00 11.05 8.25
CA ASP A 495 -17.12 11.08 6.80
C ASP A 495 -18.55 11.38 6.34
N VAL A 496 -19.56 10.77 6.95
CA VAL A 496 -20.98 11.04 6.65
C VAL A 496 -21.30 12.53 6.84
N ILE A 497 -20.98 13.11 7.99
CA ILE A 497 -21.18 14.54 8.25
C ILE A 497 -20.50 15.42 7.20
N ARG A 498 -19.25 15.10 6.84
CA ARG A 498 -18.50 15.86 5.83
C ARG A 498 -19.10 15.75 4.44
N THR A 499 -19.69 14.60 4.11
CA THR A 499 -20.37 14.40 2.83
C THR A 499 -21.72 15.11 2.75
N GLU A 500 -22.48 15.13 3.84
CA GLU A 500 -23.84 15.69 3.86
C GLU A 500 -23.86 17.20 4.10
N LEU A 501 -23.08 17.69 5.07
CA LEU A 501 -23.09 19.11 5.48
C LEU A 501 -21.96 19.92 4.84
N GLY A 502 -20.99 19.24 4.23
CA GLY A 502 -19.79 19.85 3.66
C GLY A 502 -18.74 20.22 4.70
N ARG A 503 -17.46 20.30 4.28
CA ARG A 503 -16.31 20.58 5.17
C ARG A 503 -16.27 21.97 5.80
N GLY A 504 -17.18 22.86 5.41
CA GLY A 504 -17.30 24.21 5.94
C GLY A 504 -18.26 24.33 7.11
N ALA A 505 -19.10 23.32 7.36
CA ALA A 505 -20.12 23.36 8.39
C ALA A 505 -19.50 23.33 9.80
N SER A 506 -20.08 24.10 10.71
CA SER A 506 -19.69 24.10 12.13
C SER A 506 -20.32 22.91 12.85
N THR A 507 -19.69 21.74 12.77
CA THR A 507 -20.20 20.45 13.28
C THR A 507 -19.59 20.03 14.62
N MET A 508 -18.70 20.85 15.19
CA MET A 508 -17.91 20.53 16.39
C MET A 508 -18.75 20.01 17.56
N ARG A 509 -19.92 20.60 17.84
CA ARG A 509 -20.78 20.13 18.94
C ARG A 509 -21.32 18.72 18.70
N ALA A 510 -21.85 18.46 17.51
CA ALA A 510 -22.38 17.16 17.14
C ALA A 510 -21.27 16.10 17.11
N GLU A 511 -20.12 16.44 16.55
CA GLU A 511 -18.92 15.59 16.53
C GLU A 511 -18.44 15.24 17.93
N LEU A 512 -18.36 16.21 18.86
CA LEU A 512 -17.93 15.96 20.24
C LEU A 512 -18.94 15.09 21.01
N VAL A 513 -20.25 15.31 20.83
CA VAL A 513 -21.29 14.47 21.45
C VAL A 513 -21.20 13.04 20.94
N HIS A 514 -21.04 12.85 19.62
CA HIS A 514 -20.90 11.52 19.05
C HIS A 514 -19.59 10.84 19.48
N VAL A 515 -18.45 11.53 19.41
CA VAL A 515 -17.15 11.00 19.89
C VAL A 515 -17.23 10.61 21.37
N GLY A 516 -17.81 11.48 22.21
CA GLY A 516 -18.00 11.21 23.63
C GLY A 516 -18.91 10.01 23.89
N GLY A 517 -20.06 9.92 23.21
CA GLY A 517 -20.99 8.80 23.32
C GLY A 517 -20.39 7.48 22.83
N THR A 518 -19.60 7.52 21.76
CA THR A 518 -18.91 6.35 21.20
C THR A 518 -17.82 5.85 22.13
N LEU A 519 -17.01 6.76 22.69
CA LEU A 519 -15.98 6.40 23.68
C LEU A 519 -16.60 5.83 24.96
N LEU A 520 -17.69 6.44 25.45
CA LEU A 520 -18.40 5.96 26.64
C LEU A 520 -19.00 4.57 26.41
N SER A 521 -19.72 4.37 25.33
CA SER A 521 -20.32 3.07 24.99
C SER A 521 -19.26 2.00 24.76
N GLY A 522 -18.19 2.29 24.02
CA GLY A 522 -17.05 1.40 23.85
C GLY A 522 -16.39 1.05 25.19
N GLY A 523 -16.24 2.02 26.09
CA GLY A 523 -15.71 1.82 27.43
C GLY A 523 -16.59 0.95 28.31
N VAL A 524 -17.92 1.14 28.27
CA VAL A 524 -18.90 0.30 28.99
C VAL A 524 -18.87 -1.14 28.45
N VAL A 525 -18.84 -1.32 27.13
CA VAL A 525 -18.77 -2.66 26.51
C VAL A 525 -17.45 -3.36 26.87
N ALA A 526 -16.32 -2.68 26.75
CA ALA A 526 -15.02 -3.24 27.11
C ALA A 526 -14.94 -3.57 28.61
N GLY A 527 -15.35 -2.64 29.48
CA GLY A 527 -15.37 -2.83 30.93
C GLY A 527 -16.29 -3.96 31.36
N GLY A 528 -17.50 -4.03 30.80
CA GLY A 528 -18.44 -5.13 31.01
C GLY A 528 -17.89 -6.47 30.52
N THR A 529 -17.25 -6.50 29.35
CA THR A 529 -16.62 -7.72 28.81
C THR A 529 -15.45 -8.18 29.68
N VAL A 530 -14.62 -7.26 30.18
CA VAL A 530 -13.54 -7.58 31.13
C VAL A 530 -14.10 -8.06 32.47
N ALA A 531 -15.16 -7.43 32.98
CA ALA A 531 -15.82 -7.86 34.21
C ALA A 531 -16.41 -9.27 34.08
N LEU A 532 -17.09 -9.56 32.96
CA LEU A 532 -17.59 -10.90 32.64
C LEU A 532 -16.46 -11.91 32.49
N TYR A 533 -15.37 -11.55 31.81
CA TYR A 533 -14.18 -12.38 31.67
C TYR A 533 -13.57 -12.74 33.04
N ARG A 534 -13.40 -11.74 33.92
CA ARG A 534 -12.91 -11.94 35.29
C ARG A 534 -13.87 -12.75 36.15
N TRP A 535 -15.18 -12.49 36.04
CA TRP A 535 -16.21 -13.24 36.76
C TRP A 535 -16.23 -14.71 36.34
N ARG A 536 -16.00 -14.99 35.06
CA ARG A 536 -15.97 -16.35 34.51
C ARG A 536 -14.64 -17.09 34.73
N ALA A 537 -13.63 -16.46 35.33
CA ALA A 537 -12.32 -17.07 35.57
C ALA A 537 -12.35 -18.29 36.51
N GLY A 538 -13.49 -18.60 37.14
CA GLY A 538 -13.74 -19.85 37.87
C GLY A 538 -14.33 -21.00 37.03
N ILE A 539 -14.65 -20.78 35.75
CA ILE A 539 -15.09 -21.81 34.79
C ILE A 539 -13.87 -22.27 34.00
N PRO A 540 -13.67 -23.58 33.74
CA PRO A 540 -12.50 -24.07 33.03
C PRO A 540 -12.24 -23.24 31.77
N MET A 541 -11.06 -22.63 31.74
CA MET A 541 -10.61 -21.86 30.60
C MET A 541 -10.58 -22.79 29.37
N ILE A 542 -10.90 -22.21 28.23
CA ILE A 542 -10.45 -22.77 26.95
C ILE A 542 -8.93 -22.61 26.97
N THR A 543 -8.24 -23.62 27.50
CA THR A 543 -6.77 -23.65 27.60
C THR A 543 -6.13 -23.89 26.24
N ASP A 544 -6.95 -24.32 25.27
CA ASP A 544 -6.53 -24.53 23.90
C ASP A 544 -6.56 -23.20 23.11
N PRO A 545 -5.40 -22.64 22.75
CA PRO A 545 -5.31 -21.40 21.97
C PRO A 545 -6.02 -21.49 20.61
N VAL A 546 -6.20 -22.69 20.04
CA VAL A 546 -6.96 -22.93 18.81
C VAL A 546 -8.43 -22.64 18.99
N ILE A 547 -9.04 -23.19 20.03
CA ILE A 547 -10.46 -23.00 20.28
C ILE A 547 -10.72 -21.52 20.61
N ALA A 548 -9.78 -20.84 21.27
CA ALA A 548 -9.84 -19.39 21.46
C ALA A 548 -9.75 -18.62 20.14
N ALA A 549 -8.81 -18.96 19.24
CA ALA A 549 -8.68 -18.33 17.93
C ALA A 549 -9.88 -18.60 17.01
N VAL A 550 -10.43 -19.81 17.02
CA VAL A 550 -11.66 -20.19 16.29
C VAL A 550 -12.86 -19.46 16.87
N ALA A 551 -12.97 -19.31 18.19
CA ALA A 551 -14.05 -18.52 18.81
C ALA A 551 -13.98 -17.03 18.43
N VAL A 552 -12.77 -16.44 18.43
CA VAL A 552 -12.55 -15.06 17.98
C VAL A 552 -12.82 -14.93 16.48
N GLY A 553 -12.32 -15.86 15.67
CA GLY A 553 -12.48 -15.89 14.22
C GLY A 553 -13.93 -16.08 13.79
N SER A 554 -14.67 -16.97 14.45
CA SER A 554 -16.10 -17.19 14.23
C SER A 554 -16.94 -16.01 14.71
N GLY A 555 -16.61 -15.40 15.86
CA GLY A 555 -17.20 -14.15 16.30
C GLY A 555 -17.00 -13.03 15.29
N LEU A 556 -15.77 -12.86 14.78
CA LEU A 556 -15.45 -11.91 13.72
C LEU A 556 -16.18 -12.23 12.42
N PHE A 557 -16.25 -13.50 12.02
CA PHE A 557 -16.96 -13.95 10.84
C PHE A 557 -18.47 -13.67 10.95
N VAL A 558 -19.07 -13.88 12.12
CA VAL A 558 -20.46 -13.51 12.40
C VAL A 558 -20.65 -12.01 12.31
N VAL A 559 -19.75 -11.19 12.87
CA VAL A 559 -19.83 -9.72 12.74
C VAL A 559 -19.72 -9.29 11.27
N VAL A 560 -18.79 -9.89 10.51
CA VAL A 560 -18.63 -9.62 9.07
C VAL A 560 -19.87 -10.07 8.29
N LEU A 561 -20.44 -11.24 8.59
CA LEU A 561 -21.66 -11.74 7.97
C LEU A 561 -22.87 -10.87 8.28
N VAL A 562 -23.04 -10.42 9.53
CA VAL A 562 -24.12 -9.52 9.94
C VAL A 562 -23.96 -8.17 9.25
N ALA A 563 -22.76 -7.58 9.28
CA ALA A 563 -22.47 -6.33 8.57
C ALA A 563 -22.65 -6.46 7.05
N TRP A 564 -22.37 -7.64 6.50
CA TRP A 564 -22.58 -7.96 5.09
C TRP A 564 -24.08 -8.12 4.75
N ALA A 565 -24.84 -8.83 5.57
CA ALA A 565 -26.28 -9.03 5.41
C ALA A 565 -27.07 -7.73 5.54
N LEU A 566 -26.63 -6.81 6.40
CA LEU A 566 -27.25 -5.48 6.57
C LEU A 566 -26.91 -4.48 5.45
N ARG A 567 -25.99 -4.83 4.54
CA ARG A 567 -25.57 -3.99 3.39
C ARG A 567 -26.19 -4.44 2.05
N GLY A 568 -26.88 -5.57 2.03
CA GLY A 568 -27.73 -5.99 0.91
C GLY A 568 -29.13 -5.43 1.07
#